data_AF-A0A5C6UAK9-F1
#
_entry.id   AF-A0A5C6UAK9-F1
#
_cell.length_a   1.000
_cell.length_b   1.000
_cell.length_c   1.000
_cell.angle_alpha   90.00
_cell.angle_beta   90.00
_cell.angle_gamma   90.00
#
_symmetry.space_group_name_H-M   'P 1'
#
loop_
_entity.id
_entity.type
_entity.pdbx_description
1 polymer ?
#
loop_
_entity_poly.entity_id
_entity_poly.type
_entity_poly.pdbx_seq_one_letter_code
_entity_poly.pdbx_strand_id
1 'polypeptide(L)'
;MTSLLHPLFRFPALALVTVAIAVPASAQVQPAHVATPAERAAFQERADAQKKLAGALSRIAQDGNNGYALLDAGEAAIALNDPQAALGFLARAEHAMPREARVKSALGAAMMGIGKDDQALRYFGEAESLGARERTYLGERALAYELSGDGAAAQRDYRAALAIKPGDPTLTRNYALSMGIAGNSKAALAILNPLLASQDRAAWRAQAFILAMNGQTDEAAKTVDAMMPVDLARGIKPYLARMDNLTPVQKAAAVHLGRFPTGPLAPSDVRLASADTRVPAPTSTRKPTRAERDAARRAARDQAQREKAQRESAARALPPPVRTATVARSQPTVVASASPRIVPPTPTPTPSPPPAMPEIAQRAEPIRSTQLPPSSVVQPGFSGNASASATPSLPPAQEITIAPRTMPSAPTATPTSVYGPTSPTAIAPAPEKSLFDIVNAIDVAPASERPPTAALSAAELERIKQETLAEQAAEEKRAAVEKAKAQAAAKAKQEADAKAKAEADAKKAEKLAKAANPARFWVQVATGGEAKALAFDFRRLAKKYPEQFKGQDGWTSQWGQTRRLVVGPFDSLKEAKAWDAGYRKAGGDSFTWSSTDGLEVEKLPGK
;
A
#
# COMPACT_ATOMS: atom_id res chain seq x y z
N MET A 1 -79.17 32.38 36.47
CA MET A 1 -79.19 31.66 37.75
C MET A 1 -79.17 30.18 37.40
N THR A 2 -77.99 29.55 37.36
CA THR A 2 -77.34 28.75 38.43
C THR A 2 -77.92 27.34 38.58
N SER A 3 -77.01 26.36 38.75
CA SER A 3 -77.25 24.96 39.13
C SER A 3 -77.90 24.04 38.09
N LEU A 4 -77.72 22.71 38.11
CA LEU A 4 -76.60 21.78 38.47
C LEU A 4 -77.15 20.34 38.32
N LEU A 5 -76.28 19.33 38.26
CA LEU A 5 -76.54 17.88 38.35
C LEU A 5 -77.24 17.12 37.17
N HIS A 6 -76.45 16.17 36.63
CA HIS A 6 -76.75 14.81 36.15
C HIS A 6 -78.19 14.23 36.26
N PRO A 7 -78.57 13.34 35.32
CA PRO A 7 -78.46 11.91 35.62
C PRO A 7 -77.97 10.99 34.46
N LEU A 8 -77.69 9.74 34.84
CA LEU A 8 -77.37 8.56 34.00
C LEU A 8 -78.43 8.27 32.92
N PHE A 9 -78.06 7.66 31.78
CA PHE A 9 -78.75 6.47 31.25
C PHE A 9 -78.03 5.72 30.08
N ARG A 10 -78.06 4.38 30.15
CA ARG A 10 -77.94 3.32 29.10
C ARG A 10 -76.95 3.45 27.92
N PHE A 11 -76.11 2.42 27.81
CA PHE A 11 -75.58 1.90 26.53
C PHE A 11 -76.71 1.46 25.57
N PRO A 12 -76.47 1.62 24.25
CA PRO A 12 -76.48 0.44 23.38
C PRO A 12 -75.22 0.34 22.51
N ALA A 13 -75.01 -0.82 21.89
CA ALA A 13 -73.83 -1.15 21.11
C ALA A 13 -73.68 -0.32 19.82
N LEU A 14 -72.43 -0.01 19.44
CA LEU A 14 -72.07 0.37 18.08
C LEU A 14 -70.85 -0.45 17.62
N ALA A 15 -70.85 -0.83 16.34
CA ALA A 15 -69.96 -1.85 15.79
C ALA A 15 -68.48 -1.43 15.74
N LEU A 16 -67.61 -2.40 15.98
CA LEU A 16 -66.16 -2.27 15.90
C LEU A 16 -65.71 -2.25 14.42
N VAL A 17 -65.48 -1.06 13.87
CA VAL A 17 -64.80 -0.93 12.56
C VAL A 17 -63.30 -0.84 12.79
N THR A 18 -62.61 -1.96 12.58
CA THR A 18 -61.14 -2.04 12.64
C THR A 18 -60.53 -1.30 11.45
N VAL A 19 -60.13 -0.05 11.66
CA VAL A 19 -59.32 0.69 10.70
C VAL A 19 -57.91 0.08 10.69
N ALA A 20 -57.59 -0.66 9.63
CA ALA A 20 -56.23 -1.10 9.37
C ALA A 20 -55.37 0.11 8.98
N ILE A 21 -54.63 0.65 9.96
CA ILE A 21 -53.63 1.69 9.71
C ILE A 21 -52.45 1.02 8.99
N ALA A 22 -52.48 1.06 7.66
CA ALA A 22 -51.33 0.73 6.83
C ALA A 22 -50.24 1.78 7.10
N VAL A 23 -49.27 1.45 7.94
CA VAL A 23 -48.06 2.26 8.14
C VAL A 23 -47.32 2.27 6.80
N PRO A 24 -47.16 3.44 6.14
CA PRO A 24 -46.39 3.50 4.92
C PRO A 24 -44.93 3.18 5.26
N ALA A 25 -44.36 2.20 4.57
CA ALA A 25 -42.95 1.91 4.66
C ALA A 25 -42.17 3.08 4.06
N SER A 26 -41.76 4.02 4.91
CA SER A 26 -40.83 5.08 4.55
C SER A 26 -39.53 4.44 4.06
N ALA A 27 -39.35 4.41 2.74
CA ALA A 27 -38.09 4.03 2.15
C ALA A 27 -37.02 5.00 2.69
N GLN A 28 -36.15 4.51 3.57
CA GLN A 28 -34.99 5.29 3.98
C GLN A 28 -34.12 5.48 2.75
N VAL A 29 -34.18 6.68 2.18
CA VAL A 29 -33.18 7.18 1.24
C VAL A 29 -31.88 7.23 2.02
N GLN A 30 -31.10 6.17 1.90
CA GLN A 30 -29.73 6.14 2.40
C GLN A 30 -28.99 7.31 1.75
N PRO A 31 -28.24 8.12 2.52
CA PRO A 31 -27.48 9.22 1.93
C PRO A 31 -26.54 8.64 0.88
N ALA A 32 -26.61 9.15 -0.35
CA ALA A 32 -25.83 8.64 -1.47
C ALA A 32 -24.35 8.56 -1.08
N HIS A 33 -23.79 7.35 -1.10
CA HIS A 33 -22.42 7.11 -0.65
C HIS A 33 -21.43 7.78 -1.62
N VAL A 34 -20.90 8.93 -1.22
CA VAL A 34 -19.91 9.65 -2.00
C VAL A 34 -18.58 8.89 -1.91
N ALA A 35 -18.32 8.06 -2.92
CA ALA A 35 -17.07 7.31 -3.03
C ALA A 35 -15.85 8.21 -2.81
N THR A 36 -14.97 7.80 -1.88
CA THR A 36 -13.71 8.48 -1.58
C THR A 36 -12.78 8.50 -2.80
N PRO A 37 -11.77 9.38 -2.84
CA PRO A 37 -10.77 9.36 -3.91
C PRO A 37 -10.09 7.99 -4.09
N ALA A 38 -9.89 7.24 -3.00
CA ALA A 38 -9.32 5.89 -3.03
C ALA A 38 -10.27 4.86 -3.68
N GLU A 39 -11.56 4.88 -3.33
CA GLU A 39 -12.58 4.03 -3.97
C GLU A 39 -12.71 4.32 -5.46
N ARG A 40 -12.71 5.61 -5.84
CA ARG A 40 -12.73 6.02 -7.25
C ARG A 40 -11.49 5.52 -7.99
N ALA A 41 -10.31 5.61 -7.38
CA ALA A 41 -9.08 5.09 -7.98
C ALA A 41 -9.14 3.56 -8.19
N ALA A 42 -9.60 2.80 -7.20
CA ALA A 42 -9.76 1.35 -7.30
C ALA A 42 -10.81 0.94 -8.36
N PHE A 43 -11.91 1.69 -8.48
CA PHE A 43 -12.91 1.47 -9.53
C PHE A 43 -12.33 1.72 -10.93
N GLN A 44 -11.56 2.80 -11.11
CA GLN A 44 -10.89 3.10 -12.38
C GLN A 44 -9.82 2.05 -12.71
N GLU A 45 -9.04 1.59 -11.74
CA GLU A 45 -8.05 0.51 -11.94
C GLU A 45 -8.72 -0.79 -12.41
N ARG A 46 -9.88 -1.15 -11.82
CA ARG A 46 -10.68 -2.31 -12.27
C ARG A 46 -11.23 -2.12 -13.68
N ALA A 47 -11.72 -0.93 -14.03
CA ALA A 47 -12.21 -0.61 -15.37
C ALA A 47 -11.08 -0.64 -16.43
N ASP A 48 -9.89 -0.12 -16.10
CA ASP A 48 -8.70 -0.21 -16.93
C ASP A 48 -8.23 -1.65 -17.12
N ALA A 49 -8.30 -2.49 -16.08
CA ALA A 49 -8.01 -3.92 -16.17
C ALA A 49 -9.02 -4.64 -17.08
N GLN A 50 -10.32 -4.35 -16.97
CA GLN A 50 -11.35 -4.88 -17.90
C GLN A 50 -11.07 -4.49 -19.35
N LYS A 51 -10.71 -3.22 -19.59
CA LYS A 51 -10.36 -2.70 -20.92
C LYS A 51 -9.10 -3.34 -21.49
N LYS A 52 -8.07 -3.54 -20.66
CA LYS A 52 -6.84 -4.27 -21.03
C LYS A 52 -7.14 -5.72 -21.42
N LEU A 53 -7.96 -6.42 -20.62
CA LEU A 53 -8.38 -7.79 -20.91
C LEU A 53 -9.14 -7.88 -22.24
N ALA A 54 -10.14 -7.02 -22.46
CA ALA A 54 -10.88 -6.99 -23.72
C ALA A 54 -9.98 -6.75 -24.95
N GLY A 55 -9.04 -5.80 -24.85
CA GLY A 55 -8.06 -5.53 -25.90
C GLY A 55 -7.08 -6.70 -26.12
N ALA A 56 -6.66 -7.39 -25.06
CA ALA A 56 -5.81 -8.58 -25.15
C ALA A 56 -6.55 -9.77 -25.79
N LEU A 57 -7.80 -10.02 -25.40
CA LEU A 57 -8.66 -11.05 -25.99
C LEU A 57 -8.90 -10.81 -27.48
N SER A 58 -9.07 -9.56 -27.91
CA SER A 58 -9.18 -9.20 -29.34
C SER A 58 -7.91 -9.57 -30.12
N ARG A 59 -6.71 -9.35 -29.55
CA ARG A 59 -5.44 -9.79 -30.16
C ARG A 59 -5.30 -11.32 -30.18
N ILE A 60 -5.72 -12.01 -29.11
CA ILE A 60 -5.73 -13.49 -29.04
C ILE A 60 -6.70 -14.11 -30.06
N ALA A 61 -7.80 -13.44 -30.38
CA ALA A 61 -8.73 -13.88 -31.42
C ALA A 61 -8.17 -13.75 -32.84
N GLN A 62 -7.23 -12.81 -33.06
CA GLN A 62 -6.52 -12.64 -34.33
C GLN A 62 -5.32 -13.60 -34.45
N ASP A 63 -4.58 -13.80 -33.36
CA ASP A 63 -3.48 -14.77 -33.25
C ASP A 63 -3.51 -15.45 -31.87
N GLY A 64 -3.94 -16.71 -31.87
CA GLY A 64 -4.06 -17.52 -30.66
C GLY A 64 -2.72 -17.87 -29.99
N ASN A 65 -1.58 -17.65 -30.64
CA ASN A 65 -0.25 -17.90 -30.07
C ASN A 65 0.51 -16.59 -29.77
N ASN A 66 -0.16 -15.43 -29.82
CA ASN A 66 0.44 -14.14 -29.51
C ASN A 66 0.83 -14.05 -28.01
N GLY A 67 2.09 -14.38 -27.71
CA GLY A 67 2.62 -14.44 -26.34
C GLY A 67 2.43 -13.14 -25.56
N TYR A 68 2.59 -11.98 -26.20
CA TYR A 68 2.38 -10.67 -25.54
C TYR A 68 0.91 -10.40 -25.22
N ALA A 69 -0.02 -10.78 -26.11
CA ALA A 69 -1.45 -10.68 -25.83
C ALA A 69 -1.88 -11.64 -24.72
N LEU A 70 -1.33 -12.86 -24.69
CA LEU A 70 -1.55 -13.82 -23.60
C LEU A 70 -1.00 -13.30 -22.26
N LEU A 71 0.18 -12.67 -22.26
CA LEU A 71 0.75 -12.02 -21.09
C LEU A 71 -0.13 -10.87 -20.57
N ASP A 72 -0.54 -9.96 -21.46
CA ASP A 72 -1.40 -8.82 -21.10
C ASP A 72 -2.78 -9.28 -20.59
N ALA A 73 -3.34 -10.37 -21.14
CA ALA A 73 -4.57 -10.99 -20.64
C ALA A 73 -4.37 -11.60 -19.24
N GLY A 74 -3.23 -12.25 -19.01
CA GLY A 74 -2.85 -12.80 -17.70
C GLY A 74 -2.69 -11.73 -16.62
N GLU A 75 -1.95 -10.66 -16.89
CA GLU A 75 -1.81 -9.54 -15.97
C GLU A 75 -3.13 -8.81 -15.72
N ALA A 76 -3.97 -8.65 -16.75
CA ALA A 76 -5.30 -8.07 -16.58
C ALA A 76 -6.20 -8.96 -15.69
N ALA A 77 -6.15 -10.29 -15.84
CA ALA A 77 -6.89 -11.22 -14.98
C ALA A 77 -6.40 -11.16 -13.51
N ILE A 78 -5.09 -11.04 -13.26
CA ILE A 78 -4.53 -10.78 -11.92
C ILE A 78 -5.12 -9.48 -11.32
N ALA A 79 -5.10 -8.38 -12.08
CA ALA A 79 -5.64 -7.09 -11.63
C ALA A 79 -7.16 -7.11 -11.40
N LEU A 80 -7.90 -8.03 -12.03
CA LEU A 80 -9.32 -8.27 -11.77
C LEU A 80 -9.59 -9.17 -10.55
N ASN A 81 -8.54 -9.67 -9.90
CA ASN A 81 -8.56 -10.67 -8.83
C ASN A 81 -9.07 -12.05 -9.29
N ASP A 82 -8.72 -12.46 -10.51
CA ASP A 82 -8.93 -13.81 -11.05
C ASP A 82 -7.57 -14.48 -11.38
N PRO A 83 -6.86 -15.00 -10.37
CA PRO A 83 -5.57 -15.66 -10.57
C PRO A 83 -5.70 -17.04 -11.25
N GLN A 84 -6.90 -17.65 -11.29
CA GLN A 84 -7.12 -18.93 -11.98
C GLN A 84 -7.20 -18.73 -13.49
N ALA A 85 -7.99 -17.76 -13.97
CA ALA A 85 -7.98 -17.38 -15.38
C ALA A 85 -6.61 -16.87 -15.82
N ALA A 86 -5.91 -16.10 -14.96
CA ALA A 86 -4.56 -15.63 -15.24
C ALA A 86 -3.59 -16.78 -15.58
N LEU A 87 -3.57 -17.86 -14.78
CA LEU A 87 -2.71 -19.02 -15.02
C LEU A 87 -2.95 -19.65 -16.40
N GLY A 88 -4.20 -19.72 -16.86
CA GLY A 88 -4.54 -20.26 -18.18
C GLY A 88 -3.94 -19.46 -19.35
N PHE A 89 -3.92 -18.13 -19.25
CA PHE A 89 -3.25 -17.27 -20.22
C PHE A 89 -1.72 -17.31 -20.08
N LEU A 90 -1.21 -17.24 -18.84
CA LEU A 90 0.22 -17.14 -18.55
C LEU A 90 0.99 -18.43 -18.86
N ALA A 91 0.42 -19.61 -18.66
CA ALA A 91 1.04 -20.88 -19.06
C ALA A 91 1.24 -20.96 -20.60
N ARG A 92 0.31 -20.39 -21.37
CA ARG A 92 0.44 -20.27 -22.84
C ARG A 92 1.45 -19.19 -23.22
N ALA A 93 1.46 -18.05 -22.51
CA ALA A 93 2.46 -17.00 -22.70
C ALA A 93 3.88 -17.51 -22.41
N GLU A 94 4.06 -18.36 -21.39
CA GLU A 94 5.33 -19.01 -21.07
C GLU A 94 5.76 -20.01 -22.14
N HIS A 95 4.84 -20.81 -22.69
CA HIS A 95 5.16 -21.69 -23.81
C HIS A 95 5.62 -20.91 -25.05
N ALA A 96 4.96 -19.79 -25.36
CA ALA A 96 5.34 -18.92 -26.48
C ALA A 96 6.62 -18.10 -26.21
N MET A 97 6.90 -17.73 -24.95
CA MET A 97 7.98 -16.82 -24.56
C MET A 97 8.71 -17.31 -23.28
N PRO A 98 9.39 -18.48 -23.32
CA PRO A 98 9.88 -19.18 -22.12
C PRO A 98 11.00 -18.45 -21.36
N ARG A 99 11.59 -17.40 -21.97
CA ARG A 99 12.64 -16.56 -21.38
C ARG A 99 12.19 -15.12 -21.13
N GLU A 100 10.90 -14.81 -21.27
CA GLU A 100 10.38 -13.47 -21.00
C GLU A 100 10.23 -13.26 -19.48
N ALA A 101 11.02 -12.34 -18.94
CA ALA A 101 11.09 -12.09 -17.51
C ALA A 101 9.75 -11.56 -16.94
N ARG A 102 8.99 -10.79 -17.74
CA ARG A 102 7.65 -10.30 -17.37
C ARG A 102 6.62 -11.43 -17.22
N VAL A 103 6.70 -12.47 -18.06
CA VAL A 103 5.85 -13.68 -17.91
C VAL A 103 6.15 -14.38 -16.59
N LYS A 104 7.43 -14.54 -16.25
CA LYS A 104 7.84 -15.17 -14.97
C LYS A 104 7.35 -14.36 -13.77
N SER A 105 7.46 -13.02 -13.77
CA SER A 105 6.88 -12.21 -12.68
C SER A 105 5.35 -12.32 -12.59
N ALA A 106 4.65 -12.35 -13.73
CA ALA A 106 3.19 -12.51 -13.73
C ALA A 106 2.75 -13.91 -13.25
N LEU A 107 3.47 -14.98 -13.61
CA LEU A 107 3.26 -16.32 -13.06
C LEU A 107 3.51 -16.36 -11.55
N GLY A 108 4.52 -15.65 -11.06
CA GLY A 108 4.76 -15.50 -9.62
C GLY A 108 3.56 -14.89 -8.89
N ALA A 109 3.05 -13.77 -9.41
CA ALA A 109 1.86 -13.11 -8.84
C ALA A 109 0.59 -13.98 -8.93
N ALA A 110 0.39 -14.72 -10.03
CA ALA A 110 -0.74 -15.64 -10.16
C ALA A 110 -0.65 -16.84 -9.19
N MET A 111 0.55 -17.41 -8.99
CA MET A 111 0.79 -18.48 -8.02
C MET A 111 0.52 -18.03 -6.57
N MET A 112 0.93 -16.81 -6.22
CA MET A 112 0.59 -16.20 -4.93
C MET A 112 -0.93 -16.01 -4.77
N GLY A 113 -1.62 -15.53 -5.81
CA GLY A 113 -3.08 -15.37 -5.81
C GLY A 113 -3.85 -16.66 -5.56
N ILE A 114 -3.31 -17.83 -5.98
CA ILE A 114 -3.90 -19.14 -5.67
C ILE A 114 -3.36 -19.77 -4.37
N GLY A 115 -2.48 -19.09 -3.62
CA GLY A 115 -1.89 -19.57 -2.37
C GLY A 115 -0.80 -20.64 -2.54
N LYS A 116 0.01 -20.56 -3.60
CA LYS A 116 1.19 -21.40 -3.83
C LYS A 116 2.46 -20.57 -3.70
N ASP A 117 2.70 -20.03 -2.51
CA ASP A 117 3.72 -19.02 -2.25
C ASP A 117 5.15 -19.53 -2.54
N ASP A 118 5.45 -20.79 -2.23
CA ASP A 118 6.71 -21.47 -2.61
C ASP A 118 6.94 -21.57 -4.12
N GLN A 119 5.88 -21.57 -4.93
CA GLN A 119 5.98 -21.54 -6.39
C GLN A 119 6.11 -20.10 -6.88
N ALA A 120 5.41 -19.16 -6.23
CA ALA A 120 5.55 -17.73 -6.50
C ALA A 120 7.01 -17.26 -6.34
N LEU A 121 7.65 -17.61 -5.22
CA LEU A 121 9.05 -17.27 -4.95
C LEU A 121 10.02 -17.84 -5.99
N ARG A 122 9.76 -19.04 -6.53
CA ARG A 122 10.56 -19.62 -7.63
C ARG A 122 10.42 -18.82 -8.91
N TYR A 123 9.19 -18.52 -9.32
CA TYR A 123 8.92 -17.71 -10.51
C TYR A 123 9.48 -16.29 -10.41
N PHE A 124 9.45 -15.66 -9.22
CA PHE A 124 10.10 -14.37 -9.01
C PHE A 124 11.64 -14.47 -9.07
N GLY A 125 12.25 -15.54 -8.56
CA GLY A 125 13.68 -15.80 -8.72
C GLY A 125 14.08 -16.07 -10.18
N GLU A 126 13.25 -16.76 -10.95
CA GLU A 126 13.44 -16.93 -12.39
C GLU A 126 13.34 -15.58 -13.13
N ALA A 127 12.34 -14.76 -12.81
CA ALA A 127 12.17 -13.41 -13.35
C ALA A 127 13.41 -12.54 -13.09
N GLU A 128 13.90 -12.52 -11.85
CA GLU A 128 15.13 -11.83 -11.43
C GLU A 128 16.35 -12.33 -12.23
N SER A 129 16.51 -13.65 -12.38
CA SER A 129 17.60 -14.26 -13.15
C SER A 129 17.57 -13.93 -14.65
N LEU A 130 16.39 -13.62 -15.19
CA LEU A 130 16.16 -13.18 -16.57
C LEU A 130 16.22 -11.65 -16.73
N GLY A 131 16.52 -10.91 -15.65
CA GLY A 131 16.66 -9.45 -15.69
C GLY A 131 15.34 -8.67 -15.58
N ALA A 132 14.30 -9.25 -14.97
CA ALA A 132 13.08 -8.51 -14.65
C ALA A 132 13.39 -7.26 -13.83
N ARG A 133 12.75 -6.14 -14.18
CA ARG A 133 12.87 -4.90 -13.41
C ARG A 133 12.20 -5.10 -12.04
N GLU A 134 12.95 -4.84 -10.97
CA GLU A 134 12.48 -4.93 -9.56
C GLU A 134 11.09 -4.31 -9.32
N ARG A 135 10.82 -3.16 -9.95
CA ARG A 135 9.54 -2.42 -9.87
C ARG A 135 8.28 -3.21 -10.26
N THR A 136 8.46 -4.35 -10.93
CA THR A 136 7.40 -5.20 -11.50
C THR A 136 6.98 -6.32 -10.55
N TYR A 137 7.80 -6.68 -9.55
CA TYR A 137 7.53 -7.87 -8.72
C TYR A 137 7.98 -7.77 -7.25
N LEU A 138 8.72 -6.74 -6.81
CA LEU A 138 9.22 -6.69 -5.43
C LEU A 138 8.10 -6.63 -4.37
N GLY A 139 6.96 -5.99 -4.66
CA GLY A 139 5.85 -5.90 -3.69
C GLY A 139 5.16 -7.24 -3.49
N GLU A 140 5.01 -7.98 -4.59
CA GLU A 140 4.39 -9.30 -4.67
C GLU A 140 5.35 -10.37 -4.11
N ARG A 141 6.64 -10.27 -4.39
CA ARG A 141 7.68 -11.13 -3.79
C ARG A 141 7.81 -10.90 -2.28
N ALA A 142 7.68 -9.64 -1.82
CA ALA A 142 7.64 -9.33 -0.39
C ALA A 142 6.45 -10.00 0.31
N LEU A 143 5.26 -9.97 -0.30
CA LEU A 143 4.08 -10.66 0.22
C LEU A 143 4.25 -12.18 0.22
N ALA A 144 4.82 -12.77 -0.84
CA ALA A 144 5.13 -14.20 -0.88
C ALA A 144 6.14 -14.60 0.21
N TYR A 145 7.19 -13.80 0.47
CA TYR A 145 8.10 -14.03 1.60
C TYR A 145 7.39 -13.98 2.96
N GLU A 146 6.49 -13.00 3.17
CA GLU A 146 5.72 -12.86 4.41
C GLU A 146 4.80 -14.08 4.64
N LEU A 147 4.11 -14.55 3.59
CA LEU A 147 3.24 -15.73 3.63
C LEU A 147 4.03 -17.04 3.84
N SER A 148 5.25 -17.15 3.29
CA SER A 148 6.18 -18.25 3.58
C SER A 148 6.90 -18.12 4.94
N GLY A 149 6.72 -17.02 5.68
CA GLY A 149 7.29 -16.79 7.01
C GLY A 149 8.66 -16.11 7.06
N ASP A 150 9.26 -15.72 5.93
CA ASP A 150 10.48 -14.90 5.89
C ASP A 150 10.14 -13.40 5.93
N GLY A 151 9.63 -12.95 7.08
CA GLY A 151 9.30 -11.54 7.33
C GLY A 151 10.51 -10.61 7.18
N ALA A 152 11.74 -11.09 7.35
CA ALA A 152 12.95 -10.30 7.17
C ALA A 152 13.22 -10.00 5.68
N ALA A 153 13.04 -10.99 4.80
CA ALA A 153 13.07 -10.79 3.36
C ALA A 153 11.89 -9.91 2.89
N ALA A 154 10.69 -10.13 3.43
CA ALA A 154 9.52 -9.32 3.14
C ALA A 154 9.76 -7.83 3.43
N GLN A 155 10.20 -7.47 4.64
CA GLN A 155 10.47 -6.09 5.03
C GLN A 155 11.56 -5.40 4.18
N ARG A 156 12.58 -6.15 3.75
CA ARG A 156 13.61 -5.65 2.83
C ARG A 156 13.00 -5.30 1.47
N ASP A 157 12.22 -6.21 0.90
CA ASP A 157 11.65 -6.07 -0.44
C ASP A 157 10.52 -5.03 -0.46
N TYR A 158 9.69 -4.95 0.59
CA TYR A 158 8.71 -3.85 0.77
C TYR A 158 9.39 -2.48 0.82
N ARG A 159 10.49 -2.34 1.57
CA ARG A 159 11.24 -1.07 1.63
C ARG A 159 11.85 -0.69 0.28
N ALA A 160 12.35 -1.67 -0.47
CA ALA A 160 12.85 -1.43 -1.83
C ALA A 160 11.71 -1.06 -2.80
N ALA A 161 10.56 -1.74 -2.74
CA ALA A 161 9.38 -1.40 -3.53
C ALA A 161 8.86 0.02 -3.23
N LEU A 162 8.82 0.43 -1.96
CA LEU A 162 8.46 1.79 -1.54
C LEU A 162 9.48 2.86 -1.93
N ALA A 163 10.77 2.51 -2.05
CA ALA A 163 11.77 3.43 -2.61
C ALA A 163 11.55 3.67 -4.12
N ILE A 164 10.99 2.69 -4.84
CA ILE A 164 10.65 2.80 -6.27
C ILE A 164 9.29 3.46 -6.49
N LYS A 165 8.31 3.21 -5.61
CA LYS A 165 6.96 3.81 -5.63
C LYS A 165 6.66 4.53 -4.30
N PRO A 166 7.27 5.71 -4.03
CA PRO A 166 6.99 6.46 -2.80
C PRO A 166 5.51 6.85 -2.71
N GLY A 167 4.89 6.58 -1.56
CA GLY A 167 3.48 6.92 -1.32
C GLY A 167 2.45 5.94 -1.89
N ASP A 168 2.88 4.80 -2.46
CA ASP A 168 1.96 3.72 -2.84
C ASP A 168 1.17 3.23 -1.60
N PRO A 169 -0.16 3.36 -1.58
CA PRO A 169 -0.94 3.11 -0.38
C PRO A 169 -1.01 1.61 -0.03
N THR A 170 -0.94 0.73 -1.03
CA THR A 170 -0.99 -0.72 -0.83
C THR A 170 0.34 -1.24 -0.28
N LEU A 171 1.47 -0.82 -0.86
CA LEU A 171 2.79 -1.15 -0.32
C LEU A 171 2.99 -0.58 1.09
N THR A 172 2.48 0.63 1.36
CA THR A 172 2.56 1.26 2.69
C THR A 172 1.78 0.47 3.74
N ARG A 173 0.53 0.06 3.43
CA ARG A 173 -0.27 -0.81 4.32
C ARG A 173 0.38 -2.18 4.53
N ASN A 174 0.87 -2.81 3.47
CA ASN A 174 1.48 -4.14 3.56
C ASN A 174 2.78 -4.13 4.37
N TYR A 175 3.62 -3.11 4.21
CA TYR A 175 4.82 -2.93 5.01
C TYR A 175 4.48 -2.65 6.49
N ALA A 176 3.46 -1.82 6.78
CA ALA A 176 2.98 -1.61 8.14
C ALA A 176 2.47 -2.91 8.78
N LEU A 177 1.72 -3.73 8.05
CA LEU A 177 1.25 -5.05 8.52
C LEU A 177 2.44 -5.97 8.85
N SER A 178 3.40 -6.12 7.95
CA SER A 178 4.64 -6.90 8.17
C SER A 178 5.42 -6.44 9.42
N MET A 179 5.56 -5.12 9.62
CA MET A 179 6.17 -4.57 10.83
C MET A 179 5.36 -4.89 12.09
N GLY A 180 4.03 -4.92 11.99
CA GLY A 180 3.15 -5.36 13.07
C GLY A 180 3.27 -6.86 13.37
N ILE A 181 3.42 -7.71 12.35
CA ILE A 181 3.57 -9.18 12.49
C ILE A 181 4.85 -9.50 13.25
N ALA A 182 5.92 -8.76 12.97
CA ALA A 182 7.19 -8.80 13.69
C ALA A 182 7.16 -8.15 15.11
N GLY A 183 5.98 -7.83 15.65
CA GLY A 183 5.81 -7.27 17.00
C GLY A 183 6.12 -5.78 17.14
N ASN A 184 6.38 -5.05 16.03
CA ASN A 184 6.78 -3.65 16.05
C ASN A 184 5.60 -2.70 15.76
N SER A 185 4.54 -2.82 16.58
CA SER A 185 3.32 -1.99 16.51
C SER A 185 3.63 -0.50 16.37
N LYS A 186 4.57 0.05 17.14
CA LYS A 186 4.94 1.48 17.08
C LYS A 186 5.48 1.91 15.72
N ALA A 187 6.37 1.12 15.09
CA ALA A 187 6.87 1.46 13.77
C ALA A 187 5.83 1.23 12.68
N ALA A 188 5.02 0.18 12.80
CA ALA A 188 3.90 -0.11 11.91
C ALA A 188 2.90 1.06 11.84
N LEU A 189 2.45 1.59 12.98
CA LEU A 189 1.57 2.75 13.04
C LEU A 189 2.23 4.02 12.48
N ALA A 190 3.53 4.22 12.73
CA ALA A 190 4.27 5.36 12.18
C ALA A 190 4.35 5.34 10.64
N ILE A 191 4.49 4.16 10.02
CA ILE A 191 4.43 3.97 8.56
C ILE A 191 3.02 4.29 8.02
N LEU A 192 1.98 3.94 8.79
CA LEU A 192 0.59 4.03 8.38
C LEU A 192 -0.01 5.45 8.50
N ASN A 193 0.54 6.28 9.39
CA ASN A 193 0.09 7.65 9.69
C ASN A 193 -0.31 8.51 8.47
N PRO A 194 0.44 8.56 7.34
CA PRO A 194 0.04 9.36 6.18
C PRO A 194 -1.31 8.94 5.58
N LEU A 195 -1.62 7.63 5.60
CA LEU A 195 -2.87 7.09 5.07
C LEU A 195 -4.04 7.27 6.05
N LEU A 196 -3.78 7.19 7.36
CA LEU A 196 -4.76 7.51 8.39
C LEU A 196 -5.16 8.99 8.33
N ALA A 197 -4.18 9.88 8.13
CA ALA A 197 -4.42 11.30 7.93
C ALA A 197 -5.25 11.59 6.66
N SER A 198 -5.09 10.79 5.59
CA SER A 198 -5.90 10.87 4.37
C SER A 198 -7.25 10.12 4.44
N GLN A 199 -7.66 9.65 5.62
CA GLN A 199 -8.93 8.92 5.83
C GLN A 199 -9.06 7.62 5.00
N ASP A 200 -7.94 6.93 4.74
CA ASP A 200 -7.95 5.67 3.99
C ASP A 200 -8.60 4.54 4.83
N ARG A 201 -9.76 4.05 4.39
CA ARG A 201 -10.51 2.98 5.11
C ARG A 201 -9.70 1.70 5.29
N ALA A 202 -8.86 1.35 4.32
CA ALA A 202 -8.04 0.15 4.39
C ALA A 202 -6.88 0.32 5.39
N ALA A 203 -6.39 1.55 5.61
CA ALA A 203 -5.43 1.88 6.65
C ALA A 203 -6.06 1.82 8.05
N TRP A 204 -7.29 2.32 8.26
CA TRP A 204 -8.01 2.10 9.53
C TRP A 204 -8.19 0.60 9.84
N ARG A 205 -8.41 -0.23 8.82
CA ARG A 205 -8.43 -1.70 8.95
C ARG A 205 -7.06 -2.28 9.30
N ALA A 206 -6.01 -1.87 8.60
CA ALA A 206 -4.64 -2.29 8.90
C ALA A 206 -4.23 -1.92 10.32
N GLN A 207 -4.58 -0.72 10.81
CA GLN A 207 -4.35 -0.29 12.19
C GLN A 207 -5.04 -1.22 13.19
N ALA A 208 -6.33 -1.50 13.00
CA ALA A 208 -7.06 -2.41 13.89
C ALA A 208 -6.42 -3.81 13.94
N PHE A 209 -5.99 -4.35 12.79
CA PHE A 209 -5.24 -5.60 12.78
C PHE A 209 -3.91 -5.45 13.52
N ILE A 210 -3.06 -4.48 13.20
CA ILE A 210 -1.77 -4.22 13.87
C ILE A 210 -1.91 -4.21 15.40
N LEU A 211 -2.90 -3.48 15.92
CA LEU A 211 -3.22 -3.44 17.35
C LEU A 211 -3.57 -4.85 17.88
N ALA A 212 -4.49 -5.56 17.23
CA ALA A 212 -5.00 -6.86 17.71
C ALA A 212 -3.95 -7.99 17.74
N MET A 213 -3.01 -8.03 16.78
CA MET A 213 -1.91 -9.03 16.77
C MET A 213 -0.74 -8.68 17.70
N ASN A 214 -0.83 -7.56 18.42
CA ASN A 214 0.13 -7.06 19.41
C ASN A 214 -0.55 -6.90 20.79
N GLY A 215 -1.56 -7.73 21.10
CA GLY A 215 -2.29 -7.72 22.38
C GLY A 215 -3.24 -6.54 22.63
N GLN A 216 -3.38 -5.57 21.71
CA GLN A 216 -4.21 -4.37 21.89
C GLN A 216 -5.64 -4.55 21.34
N THR A 217 -6.26 -5.71 21.58
CA THR A 217 -7.58 -6.11 21.02
C THR A 217 -8.71 -5.13 21.34
N ASP A 218 -8.76 -4.58 22.56
CA ASP A 218 -9.78 -3.58 22.95
C ASP A 218 -9.63 -2.26 22.20
N GLU A 219 -8.39 -1.86 21.89
CA GLU A 219 -8.10 -0.65 21.13
C GLU A 219 -8.41 -0.86 19.64
N ALA A 220 -8.13 -2.07 19.13
CA ALA A 220 -8.54 -2.49 17.80
C ALA A 220 -10.07 -2.46 17.63
N ALA A 221 -10.82 -2.98 18.62
CA ALA A 221 -12.27 -2.96 18.64
C ALA A 221 -12.85 -1.53 18.64
N LYS A 222 -12.30 -0.64 19.47
CA LYS A 222 -12.65 0.79 19.48
C LYS A 222 -12.33 1.49 18.16
N THR A 223 -11.20 1.14 17.53
CA THR A 223 -10.79 1.70 16.25
C THR A 223 -11.78 1.32 15.14
N VAL A 224 -12.21 0.06 15.05
CA VAL A 224 -13.22 -0.33 14.04
C VAL A 224 -14.60 0.27 14.32
N ASP A 225 -15.02 0.38 15.58
CA ASP A 225 -16.30 1.02 15.94
C ASP A 225 -16.34 2.52 15.59
N ALA A 226 -15.23 3.22 15.73
CA ALA A 226 -15.15 4.65 15.45
C ALA A 226 -15.00 4.97 13.95
N MET A 227 -14.33 4.10 13.18
CA MET A 227 -13.85 4.42 11.83
C MET A 227 -14.53 3.59 10.70
N MET A 228 -15.41 2.65 11.02
CA MET A 228 -16.04 1.76 10.02
C MET A 228 -17.57 1.70 10.14
N PRO A 229 -18.28 1.33 9.06
CA PRO A 229 -19.69 0.98 9.14
C PRO A 229 -19.96 -0.10 10.19
N VAL A 230 -21.07 0.04 10.94
CA VAL A 230 -21.39 -0.81 12.10
C VAL A 230 -21.41 -2.31 11.76
N ASP A 231 -21.92 -2.68 10.58
CA ASP A 231 -21.98 -4.08 10.17
C ASP A 231 -20.58 -4.65 9.82
N LEU A 232 -19.70 -3.83 9.24
CA LEU A 232 -18.31 -4.19 9.00
C LEU A 232 -17.54 -4.33 10.32
N ALA A 233 -17.71 -3.38 11.25
CA ALA A 233 -17.11 -3.43 12.58
C ALA A 233 -17.56 -4.69 13.35
N ARG A 234 -18.87 -5.00 13.32
CA ARG A 234 -19.43 -6.22 13.93
C ARG A 234 -18.86 -7.50 13.30
N GLY A 235 -18.71 -7.52 11.97
CA GLY A 235 -18.14 -8.66 11.24
C GLY A 235 -16.65 -8.89 11.47
N ILE A 236 -15.86 -7.82 11.65
CA ILE A 236 -14.39 -7.91 11.82
C ILE A 236 -13.98 -8.26 13.26
N LYS A 237 -14.72 -7.83 14.29
CA LYS A 237 -14.35 -8.04 15.71
C LYS A 237 -13.99 -9.49 16.11
N PRO A 238 -14.73 -10.55 15.70
CA PRO A 238 -14.37 -11.94 16.04
C PRO A 238 -13.03 -12.39 15.44
N TYR A 239 -12.59 -11.75 14.36
CA TYR A 239 -11.29 -12.00 13.75
C TYR A 239 -10.17 -11.29 14.52
N LEU A 240 -10.37 -10.03 14.92
CA LEU A 240 -9.43 -9.28 15.76
C LEU A 240 -9.15 -10.02 17.08
N ALA A 241 -10.18 -10.54 17.75
CA ALA A 241 -10.03 -11.29 18.99
C ALA A 241 -9.19 -12.58 18.85
N ARG A 242 -9.05 -13.13 17.64
CA ARG A 242 -8.22 -14.31 17.36
C ARG A 242 -6.76 -13.97 17.06
N MET A 243 -6.45 -12.74 16.64
CA MET A 243 -5.16 -12.36 16.06
C MET A 243 -3.95 -12.64 16.95
N ASP A 244 -4.03 -12.37 18.25
CA ASP A 244 -2.88 -12.47 19.15
C ASP A 244 -2.35 -13.92 19.28
N ASN A 245 -3.26 -14.90 19.18
CA ASN A 245 -2.97 -16.33 19.31
C ASN A 245 -2.42 -16.99 18.03
N LEU A 246 -2.29 -16.26 16.93
CA LEU A 246 -1.85 -16.78 15.63
C LEU A 246 -0.31 -16.78 15.50
N THR A 247 0.25 -17.77 14.78
CA THR A 247 1.67 -17.74 14.36
C THR A 247 1.91 -16.60 13.35
N PRO A 248 3.16 -16.15 13.11
CA PRO A 248 3.45 -15.09 12.14
C PRO A 248 2.89 -15.37 10.73
N VAL A 249 3.04 -16.59 10.23
CA VAL A 249 2.47 -17.06 8.95
C VAL A 249 0.93 -17.01 8.97
N GLN A 250 0.30 -17.44 10.07
CA GLN A 250 -1.16 -17.35 10.21
C GLN A 250 -1.64 -15.89 10.31
N LYS A 251 -0.88 -15.00 10.97
CA LYS A 251 -1.15 -13.55 11.00
C LYS A 251 -1.07 -12.97 9.57
N ALA A 252 -0.04 -13.32 8.79
CA ALA A 252 0.11 -12.90 7.40
C ALA A 252 -1.07 -13.35 6.52
N ALA A 253 -1.42 -14.64 6.56
CA ALA A 253 -2.55 -15.19 5.80
C ALA A 253 -3.90 -14.56 6.23
N ALA A 254 -4.07 -14.27 7.52
CA ALA A 254 -5.25 -13.62 8.06
C ALA A 254 -5.40 -12.17 7.57
N VAL A 255 -4.35 -11.34 7.63
CA VAL A 255 -4.44 -9.91 7.29
C VAL A 255 -4.40 -9.63 5.79
N HIS A 256 -3.69 -10.46 5.00
CA HIS A 256 -3.56 -10.25 3.55
C HIS A 256 -4.59 -11.03 2.73
N LEU A 257 -4.95 -12.24 3.15
CA LEU A 257 -5.83 -13.14 2.38
C LEU A 257 -7.20 -13.38 3.04
N GLY A 258 -7.42 -12.85 4.26
CA GLY A 258 -8.63 -13.13 5.04
C GLY A 258 -8.76 -14.59 5.50
N ARG A 259 -7.67 -15.38 5.43
CA ARG A 259 -7.64 -16.81 5.74
C ARG A 259 -7.28 -17.03 7.20
N PHE A 260 -8.25 -17.47 8.00
CA PHE A 260 -8.04 -17.84 9.40
C PHE A 260 -8.01 -19.36 9.56
N PRO A 261 -7.21 -19.92 10.49
CA PRO A 261 -7.22 -21.35 10.76
C PRO A 261 -8.57 -21.79 11.34
N THR A 262 -9.20 -22.79 10.70
CA THR A 262 -10.47 -23.37 11.14
C THR A 262 -10.22 -24.56 12.07
N GLY A 263 -10.05 -24.28 13.37
CA GLY A 263 -9.85 -25.31 14.39
C GLY A 263 -9.13 -24.76 15.64
N PRO A 264 -9.07 -25.53 16.75
CA PRO A 264 -8.21 -25.20 17.86
C PRO A 264 -6.74 -25.24 17.40
N LEU A 265 -5.97 -24.22 17.78
CA LEU A 265 -4.53 -24.12 17.46
C LEU A 265 -3.79 -25.36 17.95
N ALA A 266 -2.98 -25.98 17.09
CA ALA A 266 -2.21 -27.14 17.50
C ALA A 266 -1.15 -26.73 18.54
N PRO A 267 -0.88 -27.53 19.59
CA PRO A 267 0.13 -27.20 20.60
C PRO A 267 1.55 -26.99 20.03
N SER A 268 1.84 -27.54 18.85
CA SER A 268 3.04 -27.29 18.05
C SER A 268 3.14 -25.85 17.56
N ASP A 269 2.04 -25.26 17.13
CA ASP A 269 1.98 -23.93 16.50
C ASP A 269 2.21 -22.84 17.56
N VAL A 270 1.63 -23.04 18.75
CA VAL A 270 1.84 -22.19 19.93
C VAL A 270 3.30 -22.24 20.40
N ARG A 271 3.98 -23.40 20.28
CA ARG A 271 5.41 -23.51 20.61
C ARG A 271 6.30 -22.77 19.62
N LEU A 272 5.98 -22.70 18.33
CA LEU A 272 6.71 -21.85 17.38
C LEU A 272 6.53 -20.36 17.71
N ALA A 273 5.29 -19.91 17.93
CA ALA A 273 5.00 -18.53 18.35
C ALA A 273 5.73 -18.11 19.65
N SER A 274 5.91 -19.05 20.58
CA SER A 274 6.63 -18.83 21.85
C SER A 274 8.16 -18.94 21.73
N ALA A 275 8.68 -19.57 20.67
CA ALA A 275 10.11 -19.75 20.44
C ALA A 275 10.74 -18.58 19.67
N ASP A 276 10.01 -18.00 18.70
CA ASP A 276 10.50 -16.90 17.85
C ASP A 276 10.34 -15.50 18.47
N THR A 277 9.63 -15.38 19.59
CA THR A 277 9.42 -14.08 20.28
C THR A 277 10.69 -13.52 20.97
N ARG A 278 11.84 -14.20 20.84
CA ARG A 278 13.16 -13.67 21.23
C ARG A 278 13.93 -13.06 20.05
N VAL A 279 13.32 -12.07 19.40
CA VAL A 279 14.11 -10.95 18.88
C VAL A 279 14.74 -10.25 20.08
N PRO A 280 16.09 -10.17 20.21
CA PRO A 280 16.70 -9.43 21.30
C PRO A 280 16.32 -7.95 21.16
N ALA A 281 15.73 -7.38 22.21
CA ALA A 281 15.47 -5.95 22.28
C ALA A 281 16.78 -5.17 21.97
N PRO A 282 16.72 -4.01 21.28
CA PRO A 282 17.89 -3.23 20.92
C PRO A 282 18.51 -2.54 22.15
N THR A 283 19.16 -3.34 22.99
CA THR A 283 19.77 -2.92 24.24
C THR A 283 21.21 -2.47 24.00
N SER A 284 21.36 -1.17 23.75
CA SER A 284 22.61 -0.41 23.82
C SER A 284 23.75 -0.78 22.84
N THR A 285 24.51 0.23 22.45
CA THR A 285 25.60 0.21 21.47
C THR A 285 26.86 -0.53 21.96
N ARG A 286 26.79 -1.86 22.07
CA ARG A 286 27.97 -2.70 22.33
C ARG A 286 28.60 -3.17 21.01
N LYS A 287 29.88 -2.84 20.78
CA LYS A 287 30.65 -3.42 19.67
C LYS A 287 30.81 -4.94 19.88
N PRO A 288 30.59 -5.77 18.85
CA PRO A 288 30.70 -7.22 18.97
C PRO A 288 32.13 -7.63 19.34
N THR A 289 32.22 -8.57 20.27
CA THR A 289 33.48 -9.14 20.77
C THR A 289 34.24 -9.87 19.65
N ARG A 290 35.51 -10.20 19.90
CA ARG A 290 36.32 -10.97 18.94
C ARG A 290 35.72 -12.37 18.71
N ALA A 291 35.26 -13.03 19.77
CA ALA A 291 34.64 -14.36 19.70
C ALA A 291 33.37 -14.37 18.83
N GLU A 292 32.49 -13.37 18.96
CA GLU A 292 31.27 -13.25 18.14
C GLU A 292 31.60 -12.97 16.66
N ARG A 293 32.60 -12.13 16.37
CA ARG A 293 33.07 -11.90 14.99
C ARG A 293 33.72 -13.13 14.37
N ASP A 294 34.47 -13.90 15.15
CA ASP A 294 35.08 -15.14 14.69
C ASP A 294 34.04 -16.26 14.51
N ALA A 295 32.98 -16.28 15.31
CA ALA A 295 31.83 -17.17 15.13
C ALA A 295 31.04 -16.83 13.85
N ALA A 296 30.74 -15.55 13.62
CA ALA A 296 30.08 -15.09 12.39
C ALA A 296 30.90 -15.41 11.13
N ARG A 297 32.23 -15.27 11.19
CA ARG A 297 33.14 -15.66 10.10
C ARG A 297 33.15 -17.17 9.83
N ARG A 298 33.02 -18.01 10.85
CA ARG A 298 32.86 -19.47 10.68
C ARG A 298 31.53 -19.81 10.02
N ALA A 299 30.41 -19.30 10.57
CA ALA A 299 29.08 -19.52 10.00
C ALA A 299 28.97 -19.11 8.52
N ALA A 300 29.52 -17.94 8.14
CA ALA A 300 29.55 -17.48 6.75
C ALA A 300 30.39 -18.39 5.84
N ARG A 301 31.48 -18.98 6.36
CA ARG A 301 32.33 -19.92 5.61
C ARG A 301 31.62 -21.26 5.41
N ASP A 302 30.94 -21.76 6.45
CA ASP A 302 30.19 -23.01 6.41
C ASP A 302 28.99 -22.91 5.46
N GLN A 303 28.31 -21.75 5.43
CA GLN A 303 27.26 -21.46 4.46
C GLN A 303 27.79 -21.45 3.02
N ALA A 304 28.89 -20.74 2.75
CA ALA A 304 29.51 -20.71 1.42
C ALA A 304 29.96 -22.10 0.94
N GLN A 305 30.42 -22.97 1.86
CA GLN A 305 30.73 -24.36 1.53
C GLN A 305 29.49 -25.20 1.21
N ARG A 306 28.37 -25.00 1.93
CA ARG A 306 27.09 -25.67 1.62
C ARG A 306 26.54 -25.24 0.27
N GLU A 307 26.56 -23.94 -0.04
CA GLU A 307 26.13 -23.42 -1.35
C GLU A 307 27.00 -23.95 -2.50
N LYS A 308 28.33 -24.06 -2.30
CA LYS A 308 29.24 -24.68 -3.27
C LYS A 308 28.93 -26.18 -3.49
N ALA A 309 28.72 -26.93 -2.41
CA ALA A 309 28.35 -28.35 -2.48
C ALA A 309 26.99 -28.57 -3.16
N GLN A 310 26.00 -27.70 -2.91
CA GLN A 310 24.72 -27.74 -3.60
C GLN A 310 24.85 -27.43 -5.10
N ARG A 311 25.68 -26.45 -5.49
CA ARG A 311 25.96 -26.16 -6.91
C ARG A 311 26.67 -27.31 -7.63
N GLU A 312 27.63 -27.95 -6.98
CA GLU A 312 28.32 -29.14 -7.52
C GLU A 312 27.38 -30.36 -7.61
N SER A 313 26.45 -30.50 -6.66
CA SER A 313 25.42 -31.54 -6.69
C SER A 313 24.41 -31.31 -7.83
N ALA A 314 23.98 -30.06 -8.03
CA ALA A 314 23.11 -29.67 -9.13
C ALA A 314 23.79 -29.88 -10.50
N ALA A 315 25.08 -29.54 -10.63
CA ALA A 315 25.85 -29.77 -11.85
C ALA A 315 26.04 -31.28 -12.17
N ARG A 316 26.10 -32.14 -11.15
CA ARG A 316 26.17 -33.60 -11.29
C ARG A 316 24.83 -34.25 -11.68
N ALA A 317 23.72 -33.52 -11.56
CA ALA A 317 22.36 -34.03 -11.80
C ALA A 317 21.86 -33.83 -13.24
N LEU A 318 22.62 -33.16 -14.12
CA LEU A 318 22.30 -33.10 -15.55
C LEU A 318 22.80 -34.36 -16.28
N PRO A 319 21.96 -35.02 -17.12
CA PRO A 319 22.42 -36.11 -17.98
C PRO A 319 23.38 -35.56 -19.07
N PRO A 320 24.36 -36.36 -19.52
CA PRO A 320 25.29 -35.93 -20.56
C PRO A 320 24.57 -35.78 -21.91
N PRO A 321 24.93 -34.76 -22.73
CA PRO A 321 24.35 -34.61 -24.07
C PRO A 321 24.80 -35.76 -24.98
N VAL A 322 23.83 -36.36 -25.67
CA VAL A 322 24.07 -37.40 -26.68
C VAL A 322 24.89 -36.80 -27.81
N ARG A 323 26.10 -37.35 -28.05
CA ARG A 323 26.96 -36.93 -29.15
C ARG A 323 26.51 -37.56 -30.46
N THR A 324 26.04 -36.75 -31.40
CA THR A 324 26.00 -37.13 -32.83
C THR A 324 27.40 -37.00 -33.45
N ALA A 325 27.63 -37.70 -34.56
CA ALA A 325 28.97 -38.13 -34.97
C ALA A 325 29.78 -37.11 -35.80
N THR A 326 31.10 -37.16 -35.56
CA THR A 326 32.23 -37.04 -36.50
C THR A 326 32.04 -36.30 -37.84
N VAL A 327 32.76 -35.17 -37.98
CA VAL A 327 33.40 -34.74 -39.25
C VAL A 327 34.88 -34.46 -38.98
N ALA A 328 35.73 -34.66 -39.99
CA ALA A 328 37.16 -34.90 -39.82
C ALA A 328 38.06 -33.66 -39.71
N ARG A 329 38.98 -33.73 -38.75
CA ARG A 329 40.39 -33.31 -38.75
C ARG A 329 40.89 -32.36 -39.86
N SER A 330 41.30 -31.16 -39.46
CA SER A 330 42.46 -30.44 -40.01
C SER A 330 43.22 -29.74 -38.87
N GLN A 331 44.55 -29.61 -38.99
CA GLN A 331 45.44 -29.18 -37.90
C GLN A 331 45.68 -27.66 -37.92
N PRO A 332 45.92 -27.00 -36.76
CA PRO A 332 46.33 -25.61 -36.73
C PRO A 332 47.87 -25.46 -36.80
N THR A 333 48.34 -24.65 -37.75
CA THR A 333 49.75 -24.19 -37.80
C THR A 333 49.96 -23.01 -36.85
N VAL A 334 51.12 -22.97 -36.18
CA VAL A 334 51.50 -21.92 -35.21
C VAL A 334 52.38 -20.85 -35.86
N VAL A 335 51.92 -19.59 -35.87
CA VAL A 335 52.74 -18.35 -35.99
C VAL A 335 51.95 -17.25 -35.26
N ALA A 336 52.29 -16.86 -34.02
CA ALA A 336 53.30 -15.87 -33.59
C ALA A 336 52.86 -14.39 -33.67
N SER A 337 53.38 -13.58 -32.75
CA SER A 337 52.84 -12.28 -32.32
C SER A 337 53.45 -11.06 -33.02
N ALA A 338 52.69 -9.97 -33.21
CA ALA A 338 53.21 -8.64 -33.47
C ALA A 338 52.25 -7.52 -32.97
N SER A 339 52.82 -6.44 -32.44
CA SER A 339 52.14 -5.32 -31.75
C SER A 339 51.65 -4.21 -32.71
N PRO A 340 50.90 -3.18 -32.26
CA PRO A 340 50.05 -2.35 -33.13
C PRO A 340 50.79 -1.17 -33.79
N ARG A 341 50.21 -0.62 -34.87
CA ARG A 341 50.66 0.63 -35.52
C ARG A 341 49.49 1.61 -35.71
N ILE A 342 49.77 2.90 -35.55
CA ILE A 342 48.83 4.03 -35.49
C ILE A 342 48.76 4.77 -36.85
N VAL A 343 47.72 5.61 -37.04
CA VAL A 343 47.45 6.71 -38.03
C VAL A 343 46.44 6.40 -39.16
N PRO A 344 45.77 7.39 -39.78
CA PRO A 344 44.95 8.53 -39.26
C PRO A 344 43.53 8.60 -39.95
N PRO A 345 42.65 9.62 -39.73
CA PRO A 345 41.21 9.52 -40.05
C PRO A 345 40.63 10.34 -41.25
N THR A 346 39.52 9.82 -41.81
CA THR A 346 38.43 10.43 -42.65
C THR A 346 38.80 11.00 -44.06
N PRO A 347 37.88 11.00 -45.07
CA PRO A 347 36.61 11.77 -45.08
C PRO A 347 35.32 11.01 -45.52
N THR A 348 34.19 11.72 -45.37
CA THR A 348 32.77 11.35 -45.54
C THR A 348 32.29 11.21 -47.00
N PRO A 349 31.17 10.49 -47.26
CA PRO A 349 30.22 10.91 -48.30
C PRO A 349 28.75 11.08 -47.82
N THR A 350 28.02 11.94 -48.54
CA THR A 350 26.68 12.53 -48.27
C THR A 350 25.52 11.72 -48.91
N PRO A 351 24.27 11.75 -48.38
CA PRO A 351 23.15 10.91 -48.83
C PRO A 351 22.45 11.31 -50.15
N SER A 352 21.63 10.40 -50.69
CA SER A 352 20.82 10.53 -51.92
C SER A 352 19.28 10.55 -51.66
N PRO A 353 18.45 11.09 -52.57
CA PRO A 353 17.03 11.42 -52.33
C PRO A 353 16.01 10.35 -52.80
N PRO A 354 14.71 10.46 -52.41
CA PRO A 354 13.64 9.52 -52.78
C PRO A 354 12.87 9.91 -54.07
N PRO A 355 12.22 8.96 -54.77
CA PRO A 355 11.30 9.23 -55.87
C PRO A 355 9.85 9.52 -55.40
N ALA A 356 9.15 10.38 -56.13
CA ALA A 356 7.78 10.82 -55.84
C ALA A 356 6.71 10.19 -56.76
N MET A 357 5.44 10.38 -56.38
CA MET A 357 4.24 10.00 -57.14
C MET A 357 4.04 10.83 -58.42
N PRO A 358 3.22 10.36 -59.38
CA PRO A 358 2.45 11.19 -60.31
C PRO A 358 1.00 11.42 -59.83
N GLU A 359 0.34 12.44 -60.39
CA GLU A 359 -0.84 13.10 -59.83
C GLU A 359 -2.11 12.99 -60.73
N ILE A 360 -3.25 12.76 -60.07
CA ILE A 360 -4.66 13.07 -60.36
C ILE A 360 -5.08 13.51 -61.79
N ALA A 361 -6.13 12.86 -62.31
CA ALA A 361 -7.13 13.49 -63.19
C ALA A 361 -8.56 13.06 -62.81
N GLN A 362 -9.54 13.96 -62.94
CA GLN A 362 -10.92 13.82 -62.41
C GLN A 362 -11.94 13.32 -63.47
N ARG A 363 -13.10 12.79 -63.01
CA ARG A 363 -14.47 13.36 -63.27
C ARG A 363 -15.60 12.34 -63.61
N ALA A 364 -16.64 12.35 -62.76
CA ALA A 364 -18.08 12.10 -62.98
C ALA A 364 -18.66 10.77 -63.53
N GLU A 365 -19.73 10.32 -62.85
CA GLU A 365 -20.82 9.41 -63.28
C GLU A 365 -21.71 10.06 -64.41
N PRO A 366 -22.73 9.41 -65.07
CA PRO A 366 -23.60 8.32 -64.54
C PRO A 366 -24.34 7.33 -65.51
N ILE A 367 -25.09 6.37 -64.91
CA ILE A 367 -26.21 5.47 -65.39
C ILE A 367 -26.22 4.84 -66.81
N ARG A 368 -26.41 3.50 -66.92
CA ARG A 368 -27.72 2.79 -67.21
C ARG A 368 -27.63 1.43 -67.98
N SER A 369 -28.27 0.42 -67.39
CA SER A 369 -28.87 -0.86 -67.87
C SER A 369 -28.65 -1.48 -69.26
N THR A 370 -28.41 -2.80 -69.26
CA THR A 370 -29.06 -3.91 -70.04
C THR A 370 -28.48 -5.25 -69.50
N GLN A 371 -29.08 -6.45 -69.52
CA GLN A 371 -30.47 -6.94 -69.67
C GLN A 371 -30.54 -8.43 -69.19
N LEU A 372 -31.73 -8.91 -68.78
CA LEU A 372 -32.09 -10.27 -68.30
C LEU A 372 -33.14 -10.91 -69.28
N PRO A 373 -33.68 -12.16 -69.15
CA PRO A 373 -33.41 -13.32 -68.26
C PRO A 373 -33.31 -14.70 -69.03
N PRO A 374 -34.06 -15.81 -68.77
CA PRO A 374 -33.57 -17.00 -68.05
C PRO A 374 -33.84 -18.40 -68.70
N SER A 375 -33.36 -19.51 -68.11
CA SER A 375 -34.20 -20.64 -67.60
C SER A 375 -33.46 -21.98 -67.34
N SER A 376 -34.07 -22.77 -66.44
CA SER A 376 -34.13 -24.25 -66.38
C SER A 376 -33.26 -25.05 -65.40
N VAL A 377 -33.91 -26.08 -64.86
CA VAL A 377 -33.64 -26.89 -63.65
C VAL A 377 -33.12 -28.29 -64.05
N VAL A 378 -32.62 -29.05 -63.05
CA VAL A 378 -32.66 -30.53 -62.88
C VAL A 378 -31.27 -31.21 -62.74
N GLN A 379 -31.12 -32.04 -61.70
CA GLN A 379 -29.97 -32.95 -61.46
C GLN A 379 -30.04 -34.20 -62.36
N PRO A 380 -28.95 -34.97 -62.48
CA PRO A 380 -28.91 -36.24 -61.75
C PRO A 380 -27.52 -36.61 -61.20
N GLY A 381 -27.46 -37.69 -60.41
CA GLY A 381 -26.21 -38.25 -59.85
C GLY A 381 -25.82 -39.62 -60.43
N PHE A 382 -24.98 -40.33 -59.65
CA PHE A 382 -24.44 -41.70 -59.79
C PHE A 382 -23.06 -41.94 -60.46
N SER A 383 -22.14 -42.40 -59.61
CA SER A 383 -21.14 -43.49 -59.76
C SER A 383 -19.86 -43.35 -60.62
N GLY A 384 -18.74 -43.75 -59.99
CA GLY A 384 -17.45 -44.12 -60.58
C GLY A 384 -16.58 -44.88 -59.54
N ASN A 385 -15.92 -45.96 -59.94
CA ASN A 385 -15.42 -47.05 -59.05
C ASN A 385 -13.88 -47.07 -58.80
N ALA A 386 -13.47 -48.04 -57.95
CA ALA A 386 -12.11 -48.63 -57.76
C ALA A 386 -11.16 -47.88 -56.78
N SER A 387 -10.33 -48.51 -55.92
CA SER A 387 -10.00 -49.92 -55.59
C SER A 387 -9.11 -49.94 -54.31
N ALA A 388 -8.83 -51.01 -53.54
CA ALA A 388 -9.28 -52.42 -53.43
C ALA A 388 -8.73 -53.03 -52.10
N SER A 389 -8.77 -54.37 -51.96
CA SER A 389 -8.13 -55.23 -50.93
C SER A 389 -8.78 -55.32 -49.54
N ALA A 390 -8.92 -56.46 -48.85
CA ALA A 390 -8.95 -57.90 -49.16
C ALA A 390 -9.03 -58.63 -47.80
N THR A 391 -9.94 -59.59 -47.65
CA THR A 391 -10.02 -60.56 -46.53
C THR A 391 -10.07 -61.96 -47.17
N PRO A 392 -9.62 -63.04 -46.50
CA PRO A 392 -10.51 -63.73 -45.55
C PRO A 392 -9.83 -64.53 -44.40
N SER A 393 -10.55 -64.79 -43.29
CA SER A 393 -10.99 -66.15 -42.89
C SER A 393 -11.75 -66.14 -41.53
N LEU A 394 -12.60 -67.16 -41.35
CA LEU A 394 -13.58 -67.47 -40.28
C LEU A 394 -13.84 -69.01 -40.39
N PRO A 395 -14.64 -69.74 -39.56
CA PRO A 395 -15.49 -69.44 -38.38
C PRO A 395 -15.22 -70.50 -37.23
N PRO A 396 -16.17 -70.98 -36.36
CA PRO A 396 -17.55 -70.55 -36.03
C PRO A 396 -18.00 -70.51 -34.54
N ALA A 397 -19.03 -69.66 -34.32
CA ALA A 397 -20.27 -69.85 -33.53
C ALA A 397 -20.27 -70.20 -32.02
N GLN A 398 -21.12 -69.47 -31.28
CA GLN A 398 -22.38 -69.97 -30.68
C GLN A 398 -23.38 -68.77 -30.52
N GLU A 399 -24.63 -69.03 -30.11
CA GLU A 399 -25.84 -68.35 -30.61
C GLU A 399 -26.70 -67.67 -29.49
N ILE A 400 -27.76 -66.94 -29.90
CA ILE A 400 -29.11 -66.80 -29.26
C ILE A 400 -29.67 -65.34 -29.19
N THR A 401 -30.55 -65.04 -30.16
CA THR A 401 -31.92 -64.47 -30.07
C THR A 401 -32.25 -63.11 -29.40
N ILE A 402 -33.10 -62.36 -30.11
CA ILE A 402 -33.68 -61.03 -29.81
C ILE A 402 -35.20 -61.15 -29.55
N ALA A 403 -35.82 -60.29 -28.72
CA ALA A 403 -37.09 -59.54 -29.01
C ALA A 403 -37.69 -58.80 -27.77
N PRO A 404 -38.58 -57.78 -27.95
CA PRO A 404 -38.69 -56.63 -27.02
C PRO A 404 -40.11 -56.33 -26.46
N ARG A 405 -40.28 -55.31 -25.58
CA ARG A 405 -41.32 -54.23 -25.66
C ARG A 405 -41.52 -53.31 -24.42
N THR A 406 -41.90 -52.04 -24.73
CA THR A 406 -42.86 -51.11 -24.06
C THR A 406 -42.61 -50.44 -22.69
N MET A 407 -42.91 -49.12 -22.63
CA MET A 407 -43.19 -48.31 -21.42
C MET A 407 -44.63 -48.54 -20.91
N PRO A 408 -45.02 -48.09 -19.68
CA PRO A 408 -45.68 -46.77 -19.55
C PRO A 408 -45.45 -46.01 -18.20
N SER A 409 -46.21 -44.92 -17.99
CA SER A 409 -46.00 -43.80 -17.04
C SER A 409 -46.41 -43.99 -15.56
N ALA A 410 -46.12 -42.95 -14.75
CA ALA A 410 -46.26 -42.81 -13.28
C ALA A 410 -47.69 -42.92 -12.68
N PRO A 411 -47.79 -42.95 -11.33
CA PRO A 411 -48.53 -41.86 -10.66
C PRO A 411 -47.91 -41.34 -9.33
N THR A 412 -48.47 -40.22 -8.85
CA THR A 412 -48.13 -39.47 -7.62
C THR A 412 -48.78 -40.03 -6.35
N ALA A 413 -48.10 -39.98 -5.20
CA ALA A 413 -48.71 -40.00 -3.86
C ALA A 413 -47.84 -39.27 -2.79
N THR A 414 -48.49 -38.75 -1.75
CA THR A 414 -47.92 -37.88 -0.67
C THR A 414 -47.37 -38.66 0.53
N PRO A 415 -46.47 -38.06 1.35
CA PRO A 415 -45.89 -38.73 2.52
C PRO A 415 -46.74 -38.62 3.80
N THR A 416 -46.76 -39.70 4.59
CA THR A 416 -47.29 -39.71 5.98
C THR A 416 -46.13 -39.84 6.97
N SER A 417 -46.16 -39.02 8.03
CA SER A 417 -45.13 -38.99 9.08
C SER A 417 -45.40 -39.99 10.20
N VAL A 418 -44.35 -40.68 10.67
CA VAL A 418 -44.36 -41.44 11.94
C VAL A 418 -43.04 -41.19 12.69
N TYR A 419 -43.16 -41.02 14.00
CA TYR A 419 -42.10 -40.64 14.94
C TYR A 419 -41.06 -41.74 15.20
N GLY A 420 -39.80 -41.35 15.46
CA GLY A 420 -38.73 -42.19 16.00
C GLY A 420 -37.69 -41.32 16.75
N PRO A 421 -37.12 -41.78 17.88
CA PRO A 421 -36.56 -40.87 18.89
C PRO A 421 -35.14 -40.32 18.62
N THR A 422 -34.84 -39.25 19.36
CA THR A 422 -33.70 -38.33 19.20
C THR A 422 -32.34 -38.90 19.58
N SER A 423 -31.35 -38.71 18.70
CA SER A 423 -29.95 -38.49 19.09
C SER A 423 -29.67 -36.98 19.15
N PRO A 424 -28.84 -36.47 20.08
CA PRO A 424 -28.50 -35.06 20.11
C PRO A 424 -27.54 -34.73 18.96
N THR A 425 -28.07 -34.22 17.85
CA THR A 425 -27.27 -33.66 16.76
C THR A 425 -26.40 -32.55 17.33
N ALA A 426 -25.08 -32.73 17.27
CA ALA A 426 -24.12 -31.68 17.56
C ALA A 426 -24.44 -30.47 16.69
N ILE A 427 -24.59 -29.29 17.32
CA ILE A 427 -24.77 -28.04 16.60
C ILE A 427 -23.47 -27.78 15.83
N ALA A 428 -23.48 -28.13 14.54
CA ALA A 428 -22.48 -27.63 13.62
C ALA A 428 -22.57 -26.10 13.63
N PRO A 429 -21.51 -25.36 13.99
CA PRO A 429 -21.57 -23.90 13.92
C PRO A 429 -21.86 -23.49 12.47
N ALA A 430 -22.77 -22.53 12.31
CA ALA A 430 -23.08 -21.96 11.01
C ALA A 430 -21.78 -21.44 10.35
N PRO A 431 -21.65 -21.53 9.01
CA PRO A 431 -20.44 -21.09 8.34
C PRO A 431 -20.17 -19.61 8.63
N GLU A 432 -19.09 -19.31 9.37
CA GLU A 432 -18.58 -17.95 9.51
C GLU A 432 -18.28 -17.43 8.10
N LYS A 433 -19.00 -16.40 7.64
CA LYS A 433 -18.65 -15.69 6.40
C LYS A 433 -17.19 -15.26 6.50
N SER A 434 -16.36 -15.58 5.50
CA SER A 434 -14.93 -15.28 5.59
C SER A 434 -14.71 -13.77 5.71
N LEU A 435 -13.58 -13.36 6.30
CA LEU A 435 -13.23 -11.93 6.37
C LEU A 435 -13.27 -11.28 4.97
N PHE A 436 -12.85 -12.03 3.95
CA PHE A 436 -12.86 -11.60 2.54
C PHE A 436 -14.29 -11.37 2.02
N ASP A 437 -15.23 -12.28 2.30
CA ASP A 437 -16.65 -12.11 1.92
C ASP A 437 -17.30 -10.94 2.64
N ILE A 438 -16.99 -10.74 3.93
CA ILE A 438 -17.51 -9.63 4.74
C ILE A 438 -17.04 -8.27 4.18
N VAL A 439 -15.78 -8.18 3.75
CA VAL A 439 -15.24 -6.95 3.14
C VAL A 439 -15.83 -6.71 1.75
N ASN A 440 -15.85 -7.74 0.88
CA ASN A 440 -16.34 -7.59 -0.50
C ASN A 440 -17.84 -7.33 -0.59
N ALA A 441 -18.66 -7.96 0.28
CA ALA A 441 -20.10 -7.75 0.29
C ALA A 441 -20.53 -6.33 0.71
N ILE A 442 -19.60 -5.52 1.24
CA ILE A 442 -19.84 -4.14 1.67
C ILE A 442 -19.26 -3.12 0.68
N ASP A 443 -18.16 -3.46 -0.04
CA ASP A 443 -17.68 -2.65 -1.18
C ASP A 443 -18.48 -2.90 -2.48
N VAL A 444 -19.24 -3.99 -2.60
CA VAL A 444 -20.04 -4.35 -3.80
C VAL A 444 -21.52 -4.57 -3.46
N ALA A 445 -22.25 -3.47 -3.25
CA ALA A 445 -23.72 -3.47 -3.32
C ALA A 445 -24.18 -3.03 -4.72
N PRO A 446 -24.79 -3.92 -5.55
CA PRO A 446 -25.18 -3.56 -6.91
C PRO A 446 -26.44 -2.68 -6.92
N ALA A 447 -26.36 -1.54 -7.62
CA ALA A 447 -27.56 -0.81 -8.04
C ALA A 447 -28.30 -1.65 -9.09
N SER A 448 -29.55 -2.01 -8.80
CA SER A 448 -30.30 -3.04 -9.54
C SER A 448 -30.55 -2.72 -11.01
N GLU A 449 -30.38 -3.73 -11.86
CA GLU A 449 -30.83 -3.71 -13.25
C GLU A 449 -32.37 -3.62 -13.36
N ARG A 450 -32.87 -2.75 -14.24
CA ARG A 450 -34.18 -2.88 -14.89
C ARG A 450 -34.06 -2.40 -16.35
N PRO A 451 -34.61 -3.13 -17.33
CA PRO A 451 -34.58 -2.71 -18.73
C PRO A 451 -35.59 -1.57 -19.00
N PRO A 452 -35.26 -0.58 -19.84
CA PRO A 452 -36.17 0.51 -20.19
C PRO A 452 -37.01 0.20 -21.43
N THR A 453 -38.33 0.15 -21.28
CA THR A 453 -39.29 0.33 -22.39
C THR A 453 -40.48 1.18 -21.96
N ALA A 454 -40.31 2.50 -22.02
CA ALA A 454 -41.38 3.49 -22.14
C ALA A 454 -40.79 4.74 -22.80
N ALA A 455 -41.36 5.18 -23.92
CA ALA A 455 -40.92 6.41 -24.56
C ALA A 455 -41.36 7.62 -23.71
N LEU A 456 -40.40 8.38 -23.21
CA LEU A 456 -40.65 9.55 -22.36
C LEU A 456 -41.41 10.63 -23.16
N SER A 457 -42.41 11.23 -22.52
CA SER A 457 -43.21 12.28 -23.14
C SER A 457 -42.41 13.57 -23.34
N ALA A 458 -42.81 14.43 -24.27
CA ALA A 458 -42.17 15.75 -24.45
C ALA A 458 -42.24 16.61 -23.17
N ALA A 459 -43.30 16.42 -22.36
CA ALA A 459 -43.46 17.07 -21.07
C ALA A 459 -42.48 16.54 -19.99
N GLU A 460 -42.10 15.25 -20.04
CA GLU A 460 -41.00 14.73 -19.21
C GLU A 460 -39.66 15.36 -19.59
N LEU A 461 -39.37 15.50 -20.89
CA LEU A 461 -38.12 16.10 -21.35
C LEU A 461 -37.96 17.55 -20.89
N GLU A 462 -39.03 18.34 -20.82
CA GLU A 462 -38.97 19.71 -20.29
C GLU A 462 -38.76 19.73 -18.77
N ARG A 463 -39.37 18.81 -18.02
CA ARG A 463 -39.10 18.68 -16.58
C ARG A 463 -37.67 18.25 -16.30
N ILE A 464 -37.15 17.27 -17.03
CA ILE A 464 -35.75 16.83 -16.94
C ILE A 464 -34.79 17.97 -17.28
N LYS A 465 -35.11 18.83 -18.26
CA LYS A 465 -34.31 20.03 -18.58
C LYS A 465 -34.35 21.09 -17.46
N GLN A 466 -35.50 21.32 -16.84
CA GLN A 466 -35.62 22.27 -15.73
C GLN A 466 -34.92 21.75 -14.46
N GLU A 467 -35.02 20.44 -14.19
CA GLU A 467 -34.35 19.77 -13.07
C GLU A 467 -32.83 19.75 -13.25
N THR A 468 -32.33 19.43 -14.45
CA THR A 468 -30.88 19.48 -14.75
C THR A 468 -30.31 20.90 -14.71
N LEU A 469 -31.06 21.92 -15.15
CA LEU A 469 -30.65 23.33 -14.98
C LEU A 469 -30.63 23.76 -13.51
N ALA A 470 -31.59 23.30 -12.70
CA ALA A 470 -31.62 23.56 -11.26
C ALA A 470 -30.48 22.85 -10.53
N GLU A 471 -30.12 21.63 -10.95
CA GLU A 471 -29.00 20.86 -10.43
C GLU A 471 -27.65 21.50 -10.78
N GLN A 472 -27.46 21.94 -12.03
CA GLN A 472 -26.28 22.71 -12.45
C GLN A 472 -26.14 24.02 -11.65
N ALA A 473 -27.22 24.78 -11.48
CA ALA A 473 -27.21 26.00 -10.67
C ALA A 473 -26.96 25.73 -9.17
N ALA A 474 -27.29 24.54 -8.66
CA ALA A 474 -26.94 24.10 -7.31
C ALA A 474 -25.48 23.64 -7.21
N GLU A 475 -24.95 22.98 -8.24
CA GLU A 475 -23.55 22.58 -8.34
C GLU A 475 -22.61 23.79 -8.44
N GLU A 476 -22.93 24.80 -9.26
CA GLU A 476 -22.17 26.06 -9.31
C GLU A 476 -22.13 26.78 -7.96
N LYS A 477 -23.25 26.83 -7.24
CA LYS A 477 -23.31 27.40 -5.88
C LYS A 477 -22.48 26.60 -4.89
N ARG A 478 -22.48 25.26 -4.97
CA ARG A 478 -21.64 24.39 -4.12
C ARG A 478 -20.15 24.56 -4.46
N ALA A 479 -19.80 24.66 -5.74
CA ALA A 479 -18.44 24.92 -6.20
C ALA A 479 -17.94 26.30 -5.76
N ALA A 480 -18.79 27.33 -5.76
CA ALA A 480 -18.47 28.64 -5.21
C ALA A 480 -18.20 28.60 -3.69
N VAL A 481 -19.00 27.86 -2.93
CA VAL A 481 -18.81 27.66 -1.48
C VAL A 481 -17.55 26.85 -1.17
N GLU A 482 -17.28 25.77 -1.91
CA GLU A 482 -16.02 25.00 -1.81
C GLU A 482 -14.81 25.87 -2.14
N LYS A 483 -14.87 26.68 -3.20
CA LYS A 483 -13.78 27.60 -3.58
C LYS A 483 -13.54 28.67 -2.51
N ALA A 484 -14.58 29.22 -1.90
CA ALA A 484 -14.48 30.15 -0.78
C ALA A 484 -13.88 29.47 0.47
N LYS A 485 -14.30 28.24 0.78
CA LYS A 485 -13.78 27.44 1.90
C LYS A 485 -12.31 27.03 1.70
N ALA A 486 -11.93 26.67 0.47
CA ALA A 486 -10.55 26.39 0.10
C ALA A 486 -9.65 27.64 0.20
N GLN A 487 -10.14 28.81 -0.21
CA GLN A 487 -9.43 30.09 -0.03
C GLN A 487 -9.29 30.46 1.44
N ALA A 488 -10.34 30.27 2.25
CA ALA A 488 -10.27 30.48 3.71
C ALA A 488 -9.28 29.51 4.38
N ALA A 489 -9.28 28.23 4.01
CA ALA A 489 -8.33 27.24 4.51
C ALA A 489 -6.89 27.52 4.06
N ALA A 490 -6.68 27.98 2.82
CA ALA A 490 -5.37 28.40 2.33
C ALA A 490 -4.84 29.62 3.09
N LYS A 491 -5.69 30.61 3.38
CA LYS A 491 -5.32 31.79 4.20
C LYS A 491 -5.01 31.40 5.64
N ALA A 492 -5.84 30.56 6.27
CA ALA A 492 -5.60 30.05 7.62
C ALA A 492 -4.29 29.22 7.69
N LYS A 493 -3.97 28.44 6.65
CA LYS A 493 -2.70 27.72 6.55
C LYS A 493 -1.52 28.69 6.39
N GLN A 494 -1.62 29.73 5.56
CA GLN A 494 -0.58 30.75 5.43
C GLN A 494 -0.34 31.51 6.74
N GLU A 495 -1.39 31.84 7.49
CA GLU A 495 -1.29 32.48 8.82
C GLU A 495 -0.66 31.53 9.86
N ALA A 496 -0.99 30.23 9.82
CA ALA A 496 -0.38 29.22 10.68
C ALA A 496 1.10 28.95 10.33
N ASP A 497 1.44 28.82 9.06
CA ASP A 497 2.81 28.63 8.58
C ASP A 497 3.68 29.88 8.86
N ALA A 498 3.11 31.09 8.72
CA ALA A 498 3.78 32.33 9.11
C ALA A 498 4.02 32.42 10.63
N LYS A 499 3.04 32.02 11.46
CA LYS A 499 3.20 31.97 12.92
C LYS A 499 4.23 30.92 13.35
N ALA A 500 4.20 29.72 12.75
CA ALA A 500 5.17 28.66 13.00
C ALA A 500 6.59 29.07 12.59
N LYS A 501 6.73 29.77 11.45
CA LYS A 501 8.01 30.34 11.01
C LYS A 501 8.50 31.42 11.96
N ALA A 502 7.64 32.35 12.39
CA ALA A 502 8.00 33.37 13.38
C ALA A 502 8.45 32.76 14.72
N GLU A 503 7.78 31.70 15.19
CA GLU A 503 8.16 31.00 16.42
C GLU A 503 9.48 30.20 16.26
N ALA A 504 9.74 29.63 15.07
CA ALA A 504 10.99 28.97 14.75
C ALA A 504 12.16 29.96 14.63
N ASP A 505 11.96 31.10 13.96
CA ASP A 505 12.94 32.17 13.85
C ASP A 505 13.20 32.85 15.21
N ALA A 506 12.18 33.00 16.06
CA ALA A 506 12.35 33.46 17.44
C ALA A 506 13.17 32.47 18.29
N LYS A 507 12.88 31.17 18.25
CA LYS A 507 13.68 30.13 18.95
C LYS A 507 15.11 30.03 18.40
N LYS A 508 15.30 30.30 17.10
CA LYS A 508 16.62 30.35 16.47
C LYS A 508 17.40 31.59 16.89
N ALA A 509 16.74 32.75 16.99
CA ALA A 509 17.32 33.98 17.52
C ALA A 509 17.68 33.86 19.00
N GLU A 510 16.81 33.26 19.82
CA GLU A 510 17.08 32.95 21.24
C GLU A 510 18.29 32.01 21.38
N LYS A 511 18.36 30.95 20.56
CA LYS A 511 19.50 30.02 20.55
C LYS A 511 20.79 30.70 20.08
N LEU A 512 20.71 31.64 19.14
CA LEU A 512 21.86 32.41 18.66
C LEU A 512 22.34 33.43 19.71
N ALA A 513 21.42 34.10 20.42
CA ALA A 513 21.72 35.01 21.52
C ALA A 513 22.35 34.26 22.72
N LYS A 514 21.83 33.07 23.07
CA LYS A 514 22.42 32.18 24.09
C LYS A 514 23.79 31.64 23.67
N ALA A 515 24.03 31.42 22.38
CA ALA A 515 25.35 31.03 21.87
C ALA A 515 26.35 32.19 21.83
N ALA A 516 25.87 33.44 21.65
CA ALA A 516 26.71 34.63 21.67
C ALA A 516 27.10 35.07 23.11
N ASN A 517 26.16 34.99 24.05
CA ASN A 517 26.31 35.45 25.44
C ASN A 517 26.09 34.30 26.45
N PRO A 518 27.05 33.36 26.61
CA PRO A 518 26.98 32.32 27.63
C PRO A 518 27.11 32.90 29.05
N ALA A 519 26.48 32.26 30.04
CA ALA A 519 26.61 32.66 31.45
C ALA A 519 28.08 32.76 31.90
N ARG A 520 28.44 33.93 32.47
CA ARG A 520 29.78 34.26 32.98
C ARG A 520 29.69 34.84 34.39
N PHE A 521 30.74 34.67 35.18
CA PHE A 521 30.85 35.22 36.53
C PHE A 521 31.51 36.60 36.50
N TRP A 522 30.94 37.54 37.24
CA TRP A 522 31.37 38.94 37.32
C TRP A 522 31.35 39.43 38.76
N VAL A 523 32.00 40.55 39.03
CA VAL A 523 31.86 41.27 40.30
C VAL A 523 31.40 42.70 40.02
N GLN A 524 30.19 43.04 40.49
CA GLN A 524 29.64 44.39 40.41
C GLN A 524 30.36 45.30 41.40
N VAL A 525 30.75 46.51 40.99
CA VAL A 525 31.50 47.48 41.83
C VAL A 525 30.90 48.88 41.85
N ALA A 526 29.94 49.20 40.97
CA ALA A 526 29.10 50.39 41.04
C ALA A 526 27.81 50.24 40.24
N THR A 527 26.93 51.23 40.30
CA THR A 527 25.69 51.36 39.51
C THR A 527 25.45 52.82 39.14
N GLY A 528 24.89 53.09 37.96
CA GLY A 528 24.64 54.45 37.47
C GLY A 528 23.83 54.46 36.18
N GLY A 529 23.25 55.61 35.80
CA GLY A 529 22.39 55.70 34.61
C GLY A 529 23.15 55.67 33.27
N GLU A 530 24.39 56.17 33.26
CA GLU A 530 25.13 56.52 32.03
C GLU A 530 26.40 55.67 31.85
N ALA A 531 26.57 55.03 30.70
CA ALA A 531 27.73 54.17 30.43
C ALA A 531 29.06 54.95 30.46
N LYS A 532 29.05 56.22 30.03
CA LYS A 532 30.22 57.11 30.09
C LYS A 532 30.60 57.50 31.51
N ALA A 533 29.60 57.66 32.40
CA ALA A 533 29.82 57.91 33.82
C ALA A 533 30.43 56.65 34.49
N LEU A 534 29.90 55.46 34.20
CA LEU A 534 30.47 54.20 34.69
C LEU A 534 31.91 53.97 34.25
N ALA A 535 32.27 54.35 33.01
CA ALA A 535 33.67 54.31 32.55
C ALA A 535 34.57 55.33 33.28
N PHE A 536 34.03 56.43 33.80
CA PHE A 536 34.77 57.36 34.67
C PHE A 536 34.90 56.81 36.10
N ASP A 537 33.81 56.28 36.67
CA ASP A 537 33.82 55.65 37.99
C ASP A 537 34.79 54.46 38.04
N PHE A 538 34.81 53.60 37.01
CA PHE A 538 35.77 52.51 36.89
C PHE A 538 37.22 53.01 36.94
N ARG A 539 37.56 54.06 36.19
CA ARG A 539 38.90 54.67 36.22
C ARG A 539 39.24 55.30 37.58
N ARG A 540 38.26 55.90 38.27
CA ARG A 540 38.43 56.41 39.64
C ARG A 540 38.71 55.28 40.63
N LEU A 541 38.00 54.17 40.53
CA LEU A 541 38.20 52.98 41.36
C LEU A 541 39.55 52.31 41.07
N ALA A 542 39.91 52.12 39.80
CA ALA A 542 41.21 51.56 39.41
C ALA A 542 42.39 52.41 39.88
N LYS A 543 42.27 53.74 39.89
CA LYS A 543 43.29 54.65 40.47
C LYS A 543 43.36 54.58 41.99
N LYS A 544 42.23 54.32 42.68
CA LYS A 544 42.16 54.20 44.14
C LYS A 544 42.64 52.83 44.65
N TYR A 545 42.46 51.78 43.84
CA TYR A 545 42.75 50.38 44.20
C TYR A 545 43.59 49.69 43.11
N PRO A 546 44.83 50.18 42.85
CA PRO A 546 45.63 49.75 41.71
C PRO A 546 45.97 48.25 41.73
N GLU A 547 46.28 47.68 42.89
CA GLU A 547 46.59 46.25 43.04
C GLU A 547 45.43 45.33 42.60
N GLN A 548 44.18 45.73 42.87
CA GLN A 548 43.01 44.89 42.65
C GLN A 548 42.45 45.01 41.21
N PHE A 549 42.66 46.17 40.56
CA PHE A 549 42.17 46.47 39.20
C PHE A 549 43.24 46.25 38.11
N LYS A 550 44.47 45.88 38.47
CA LYS A 550 45.57 45.65 37.52
C LYS A 550 45.22 44.52 36.55
N GLY A 551 45.12 44.86 35.26
CA GLY A 551 44.78 43.90 34.19
C GLY A 551 43.30 43.48 34.16
N GLN A 552 42.43 44.13 34.93
CA GLN A 552 40.99 43.87 34.92
C GLN A 552 40.27 44.86 34.01
N ASP A 553 39.32 44.36 33.21
CA ASP A 553 38.48 45.17 32.34
C ASP A 553 37.17 45.57 33.05
N GLY A 554 36.69 46.78 32.73
CA GLY A 554 35.37 47.27 33.15
C GLY A 554 34.31 46.95 32.10
N TRP A 555 33.16 46.46 32.55
CA TRP A 555 32.03 46.10 31.71
C TRP A 555 30.72 46.67 32.28
N THR A 556 29.70 46.78 31.44
CA THR A 556 28.38 47.27 31.84
C THR A 556 27.26 46.37 31.34
N SER A 557 26.24 46.19 32.17
CA SER A 557 24.99 45.49 31.82
C SER A 557 23.80 46.36 32.21
N GLN A 558 22.68 46.21 31.51
CA GLN A 558 21.43 46.88 31.90
C GLN A 558 20.87 46.27 33.21
N TRP A 559 20.24 47.09 34.03
CA TRP A 559 19.57 46.72 35.28
C TRP A 559 18.42 47.69 35.59
N GLY A 560 17.23 47.37 35.05
CA GLY A 560 16.06 48.25 35.12
C GLY A 560 16.34 49.57 34.40
N GLN A 561 16.09 50.70 35.08
CA GLN A 561 16.39 52.05 34.58
C GLN A 561 17.86 52.48 34.79
N THR A 562 18.73 51.57 35.24
CA THR A 562 20.15 51.85 35.50
C THR A 562 21.05 50.84 34.79
N ARG A 563 22.35 51.12 34.78
CA ARG A 563 23.40 50.19 34.34
C ARG A 563 24.25 49.79 35.54
N ARG A 564 24.64 48.51 35.60
CA ARG A 564 25.61 47.99 36.59
C ARG A 564 27.01 48.03 36.00
N LEU A 565 27.98 48.56 36.76
CA LEU A 565 29.40 48.44 36.47
C LEU A 565 29.93 47.15 37.07
N VAL A 566 30.47 46.27 36.22
CA VAL A 566 30.98 44.95 36.62
C VAL A 566 32.41 44.75 36.13
N VAL A 567 33.18 43.95 36.87
CA VAL A 567 34.57 43.59 36.61
C VAL A 567 34.65 42.09 36.32
N GLY A 568 35.53 41.70 35.41
CA GLY A 568 35.71 40.32 34.94
C GLY A 568 35.94 40.26 33.43
N PRO A 569 35.58 39.15 32.75
CA PRO A 569 34.93 37.96 33.28
C PRO A 569 35.86 37.08 34.13
N PHE A 570 35.31 36.37 35.11
CA PHE A 570 36.01 35.35 35.88
C PHE A 570 35.61 33.94 35.42
N ASP A 571 36.57 33.01 35.39
CA ASP A 571 36.33 31.63 34.94
C ASP A 571 35.49 30.82 35.93
N SER A 572 35.49 31.20 37.21
CA SER A 572 34.69 30.54 38.25
C SER A 572 34.10 31.49 39.30
N LEU A 573 32.99 31.07 39.91
CA LEU A 573 32.40 31.73 41.09
C LEU A 573 33.40 31.81 42.27
N LYS A 574 34.36 30.89 42.34
CA LYS A 574 35.39 30.87 43.39
C LYS A 574 36.38 32.03 43.22
N GLU A 575 36.81 32.32 42.00
CA GLU A 575 37.70 33.45 41.70
C GLU A 575 36.97 34.78 41.84
N ALA A 576 35.74 34.89 41.34
CA ALA A 576 34.93 36.09 41.53
C ALA A 576 34.74 36.44 43.02
N LYS A 577 34.50 35.44 43.88
CA LYS A 577 34.45 35.62 45.35
C LYS A 577 35.80 35.96 45.98
N ALA A 578 36.90 35.37 45.49
CA ALA A 578 38.24 35.70 45.96
C ALA A 578 38.62 37.15 45.63
N TRP A 579 38.26 37.62 44.44
CA TRP A 579 38.47 39.00 44.01
C TRP A 579 37.60 39.99 44.79
N ASP A 580 36.31 39.68 45.01
CA ASP A 580 35.39 40.45 45.87
C ASP A 580 35.95 40.60 47.30
N ALA A 581 36.41 39.50 47.89
CA ALA A 581 36.99 39.52 49.23
C ALA A 581 38.30 40.34 49.32
N GLY A 582 39.13 40.34 48.27
CA GLY A 582 40.31 41.19 48.18
C GLY A 582 39.96 42.67 48.08
N TYR A 583 38.99 43.02 47.23
CA TYR A 583 38.52 44.38 47.05
C TYR A 583 37.84 44.96 48.30
N ARG A 584 37.01 44.14 48.99
CA ARG A 584 36.41 44.51 50.28
C ARG A 584 37.45 44.77 51.36
N LYS A 585 38.52 43.96 51.43
CA LYS A 585 39.63 44.19 52.37
C LYS A 585 40.38 45.49 52.10
N ALA A 586 40.44 45.93 50.84
CA ALA A 586 40.98 47.25 50.49
C ALA A 586 40.04 48.42 50.85
N GLY A 587 38.81 48.15 51.33
CA GLY A 587 37.80 49.16 51.63
C GLY A 587 37.00 49.63 50.40
N GLY A 588 36.87 48.79 49.39
CA GLY A 588 35.86 48.93 48.33
C GLY A 588 34.57 48.17 48.67
N ASP A 589 33.47 48.47 47.97
CA ASP A 589 32.22 47.70 48.08
C ASP A 589 31.82 47.11 46.73
N SER A 590 31.41 45.84 46.75
CA SER A 590 31.18 45.05 45.53
C SER A 590 30.15 43.93 45.72
N PHE A 591 29.76 43.25 44.65
CA PHE A 591 28.84 42.11 44.75
C PHE A 591 29.11 41.07 43.66
N THR A 592 29.33 39.82 44.05
CA THR A 592 29.48 38.72 43.09
C THR A 592 28.17 38.50 42.34
N TRP A 593 28.20 38.62 41.01
CA TRP A 593 27.03 38.50 40.14
C TRP A 593 27.29 37.56 38.96
N SER A 594 26.37 36.64 38.71
CA SER A 594 26.38 35.77 37.53
C SER A 594 25.42 36.31 36.47
N SER A 595 25.90 36.47 35.24
CA SER A 595 25.03 36.80 34.11
C SER A 595 24.20 35.57 33.70
N THR A 596 22.91 35.75 33.40
CA THR A 596 22.03 34.69 32.87
C THR A 596 22.25 34.52 31.36
N ASP A 597 22.09 33.30 30.84
CA ASP A 597 22.29 33.02 29.41
C ASP A 597 21.51 33.98 28.50
N GLY A 598 22.20 34.62 27.57
CA GLY A 598 21.64 35.60 26.64
C GLY A 598 21.65 37.06 27.11
N LEU A 599 22.03 37.37 28.35
CA LEU A 599 22.11 38.75 28.83
C LEU A 599 23.38 39.45 28.31
N GLU A 600 23.17 40.58 27.63
CA GLU A 600 24.22 41.37 26.97
C GLU A 600 25.05 42.18 27.98
N VAL A 601 26.38 41.98 27.92
CA VAL A 601 27.36 42.67 28.77
C VAL A 601 28.35 43.41 27.87
N GLU A 602 28.21 44.73 27.80
CA GLU A 602 29.01 45.60 26.94
C GLU A 602 30.38 45.90 27.60
N LYS A 603 31.48 45.84 26.86
CA LYS A 603 32.78 46.31 27.36
C LYS A 603 32.74 47.84 27.48
N LEU A 604 33.12 48.40 28.63
CA LEU A 604 33.25 49.84 28.74
C LEU A 604 34.46 50.32 27.94
N PRO A 605 34.40 51.51 27.32
CA PRO A 605 35.51 52.04 26.55
C PRO A 605 36.71 52.33 27.46
N GLY A 606 37.65 51.39 27.49
CA GLY A 606 39.03 51.65 27.89
C GLY A 606 39.64 52.67 26.93
N LYS A 607 40.49 53.54 27.47
CA LYS A 607 41.25 54.51 26.69
C LYS A 607 42.70 54.07 26.62
#